data_AF-A0A8I2KKW8-F1
#
_entry.id   AF-A0A8I2KKW8-F1
#
_cell.length_a   1.000
_cell.length_b   1.000
_cell.length_c   1.000
_cell.angle_alpha   90.00
_cell.angle_beta   90.00
_cell.angle_gamma   90.00
#
_symmetry.space_group_name_H-M   'P 1'
#
loop_
_entity.id
_entity.type
_entity.pdbx_description
1 polymer ?
#
loop_
_entity_poly.entity_id
_entity_poly.type
_entity_poly.pdbx_seq_one_letter_code
_entity_poly.pdbx_strand_id
1 'polypeptide(L)'
;SLVLAAYRDADLVHVGSVGTGFKEAEAIRLRKVLDTLRWKRKLPPLPYSEGADVIWVQPTLIAEIEFRAWSTDGKLRHPSYKGLRERQDNADVFRLD
;
A
#
# COMPACT_ATOMS: atom_id res chain seq x y z
N SER A 1 2.30 -5.33 -8.97
CA SER A 1 2.58 -5.18 -7.53
C SER A 1 1.94 -3.89 -7.02
N LEU A 2 1.89 -3.70 -5.70
CA LEU A 2 1.45 -2.47 -5.05
C LEU A 2 2.58 -1.91 -4.19
N VAL A 3 2.72 -0.59 -4.16
CA VAL A 3 3.54 0.13 -3.17
C VAL A 3 2.74 0.22 -1.88
N LEU A 4 3.35 -0.13 -0.76
CA LEU A 4 2.74 -0.10 0.56
C LEU A 4 3.28 1.07 1.37
N ALA A 5 2.40 1.68 2.15
CA ALA A 5 2.77 2.71 3.11
C ALA A 5 2.09 2.43 4.46
N ALA A 6 2.77 2.85 5.53
CA ALA A 6 2.23 2.87 6.89
C ALA A 6 2.28 4.31 7.42
N TYR A 7 1.52 4.60 8.48
CA TYR A 7 1.64 5.90 9.14
C TYR A 7 2.85 5.90 10.08
N ARG A 8 3.61 6.98 10.05
CA ARG A 8 4.51 7.40 11.12
C ARG A 8 4.05 8.78 11.54
N ASP A 9 3.50 8.89 12.74
CA ASP A 9 2.77 10.07 13.20
C ASP A 9 1.65 10.49 12.21
N ALA A 10 1.80 11.66 11.58
CA ALA A 10 0.86 12.18 10.58
C ALA A 10 1.29 11.89 9.13
N ASP A 11 2.47 11.31 8.93
CA ASP A 11 3.07 11.11 7.61
C ASP A 11 2.92 9.67 7.12
N LEU A 12 2.74 9.50 5.82
CA LEU A 12 2.83 8.20 5.16
C LEU A 12 4.28 7.89 4.80
N VAL A 13 4.77 6.73 5.22
CA VAL A 13 6.12 6.26 4.91
C VAL A 13 6.07 4.96 4.13
N HIS A 14 6.94 4.83 3.13
CA HIS A 14 7.06 3.64 2.31
C HIS A 14 7.56 2.45 3.14
N VAL A 15 6.84 1.33 3.12
CA VAL A 15 7.18 0.10 3.86
C VAL A 15 7.48 -1.10 2.95
N GLY A 16 7.69 -0.85 1.66
CA GLY A 16 7.99 -1.86 0.65
C GLY A 16 6.86 -2.06 -0.37
N SER A 17 7.02 -3.09 -1.19
CA SER A 17 6.06 -3.44 -2.23
C SER A 17 5.60 -4.88 -2.11
N VAL A 18 4.36 -5.16 -2.51
CA VAL A 18 3.77 -6.51 -2.51
C VAL A 18 3.39 -6.94 -3.92
N GLY A 19 3.82 -8.14 -4.32
CA GLY A 19 3.56 -8.73 -5.64
C GLY A 19 2.83 -10.07 -5.60
N THR A 20 2.60 -10.62 -4.41
CA THR A 20 2.03 -11.96 -4.19
C THR A 20 0.74 -11.88 -3.39
N GLY A 21 -0.02 -12.99 -3.34
CA GLY A 21 -1.27 -13.09 -2.58
C GLY A 21 -2.53 -12.61 -3.32
N PHE A 22 -2.37 -12.06 -4.53
CA PHE A 22 -3.49 -11.66 -5.37
C PHE A 22 -4.17 -12.87 -6.01
N LYS A 23 -5.49 -13.01 -5.78
CA LYS A 23 -6.36 -13.82 -6.64
C LYS A 23 -6.64 -13.03 -7.92
N GLU A 24 -6.73 -13.71 -9.07
CA GLU A 24 -6.90 -13.04 -10.37
C GLU A 24 -8.12 -12.10 -10.42
N ALA A 25 -9.29 -12.59 -10.00
CA ALA A 25 -10.51 -11.79 -9.95
C ALA A 25 -10.37 -10.54 -9.07
N GLU A 26 -9.68 -10.68 -7.93
CA GLU A 26 -9.44 -9.57 -7.01
C GLU A 26 -8.43 -8.57 -7.58
N ALA A 27 -7.38 -9.03 -8.28
CA ALA A 27 -6.44 -8.16 -8.96
C ALA A 27 -7.13 -7.29 -10.03
N ILE A 28 -8.05 -7.88 -10.80
CA ILE A 28 -8.84 -7.16 -11.80
C ILE A 28 -9.76 -6.13 -11.13
N ARG A 29 -10.46 -6.52 -10.06
CA ARG A 29 -11.32 -5.61 -9.29
C ARG A 29 -10.53 -4.46 -8.70
N LEU A 30 -9.41 -4.77 -8.05
CA LEU A 30 -8.53 -3.79 -7.43
C LEU A 30 -7.99 -2.81 -8.47
N ARG A 31 -7.57 -3.30 -9.65
CA ARG A 31 -7.10 -2.44 -10.73
C ARG A 31 -8.16 -1.42 -11.14
N LYS A 32 -9.41 -1.85 -11.33
CA LYS A 32 -10.53 -0.94 -11.65
C LYS A 32 -10.73 0.12 -10.58
N VAL A 33 -10.65 -0.25 -9.30
CA VAL A 33 -10.76 0.72 -8.19
C VAL A 33 -9.61 1.73 -8.23
N LEU A 34 -8.36 1.24 -8.34
CA LEU A 34 -7.17 2.09 -8.40
C LEU A 34 -7.19 3.07 -9.58
N ASP A 35 -7.70 2.65 -10.74
CA ASP A 35 -7.82 3.50 -11.93
C ASP A 35 -8.78 4.68 -11.70
N THR A 36 -9.76 4.57 -10.79
CA THR A 36 -10.63 5.69 -10.40
C THR A 36 -9.99 6.64 -9.39
N LEU A 37 -8.98 6.17 -8.66
CA LEU A 37 -8.30 6.89 -7.58
C LEU A 37 -6.98 7.53 -8.03
N ARG A 38 -6.77 7.73 -9.33
CA ARG A 38 -5.50 8.27 -9.85
C ARG A 38 -5.10 9.57 -9.16
N TRP A 39 -3.84 9.61 -8.74
CA TRP A 39 -3.22 10.80 -8.15
C TRP A 39 -2.95 11.83 -9.24
N LYS A 40 -3.44 13.06 -9.04
CA LYS A 40 -3.40 14.14 -10.05
C LYS A 40 -2.33 15.21 -9.77
N ARG A 41 -1.60 15.10 -8.65
CA ARG A 41 -0.57 16.09 -8.27
C ARG A 41 0.79 15.68 -8.81
N LYS A 42 1.67 16.68 -9.00
CA LYS A 42 3.03 16.49 -9.52
C LYS A 42 3.95 15.75 -8.55
N LEU A 43 3.83 16.05 -7.25
CA LEU A 43 4.60 15.39 -6.19
C LEU A 43 3.90 14.10 -5.77
N PRO A 44 4.65 13.02 -5.46
CA PRO A 44 4.06 11.77 -4.98
C PRO A 44 3.30 11.97 -3.66
N PRO A 45 2.34 11.09 -3.32
CA PRO A 45 1.58 11.17 -2.07
C PRO A 45 2.40 10.84 -0.82
N LEU A 46 3.64 10.33 -0.98
CA LEU A 46 4.59 10.05 0.09
C LEU A 46 6.04 10.19 -0.42
N PRO A 47 7.03 10.43 0.46
CA PRO A 47 8.44 10.40 0.09
C PRO A 47 8.84 9.04 -0.48
N TYR A 48 9.25 9.01 -1.75
CA TYR A 48 9.56 7.76 -2.45
C TYR A 48 10.77 7.94 -3.37
N SER A 49 11.76 7.07 -3.22
CA SER A 49 13.04 7.13 -3.94
C SER A 49 13.37 5.86 -4.74
N GLU A 50 12.49 4.85 -4.73
CA GLU A 50 12.75 3.54 -5.35
C GLU A 50 12.15 3.42 -6.76
N GLY A 51 12.82 4.02 -7.75
CA GLY A 51 12.53 3.82 -9.17
C GLY A 51 11.38 4.66 -9.76
N ALA A 52 11.34 4.74 -11.09
CA ALA A 52 10.64 5.80 -11.82
C ALA A 52 9.24 5.45 -12.38
N ASP A 53 8.76 4.20 -12.27
CA ASP A 53 7.53 3.76 -12.96
C ASP A 53 6.40 3.36 -11.99
N VAL A 54 6.07 4.27 -11.07
CA VAL A 54 4.95 4.10 -10.13
C VAL A 54 3.76 4.93 -10.58
N ILE A 55 2.62 4.26 -10.80
CA ILE A 55 1.33 4.93 -10.99
C ILE A 55 0.74 5.24 -9.62
N TRP A 56 0.81 6.50 -9.21
CA TRP A 56 0.29 6.94 -7.93
C TRP A 56 -1.24 7.01 -7.90
N VAL A 57 -1.80 6.62 -6.76
CA VAL A 57 -3.23 6.74 -6.45
C VAL A 57 -3.43 7.50 -5.13
N GLN A 58 -4.64 7.93 -4.86
CA GLN A 58 -5.02 8.50 -3.57
C GLN A 58 -4.83 7.45 -2.46
N PRO A 59 -4.07 7.76 -1.38
CA PRO A 59 -3.79 6.83 -0.29
C PRO A 59 -5.01 6.70 0.64
N THR A 60 -6.09 6.12 0.13
CA THR A 60 -7.39 6.01 0.82
C THR A 60 -7.85 4.56 1.01
N LEU A 61 -7.11 3.61 0.46
CA LEU A 61 -7.39 2.18 0.56
C LEU A 61 -6.50 1.57 1.65
N ILE A 62 -7.10 0.77 2.51
CA ILE A 62 -6.40 0.01 3.55
C ILE A 62 -6.35 -1.44 3.09
N ALA A 63 -5.15 -2.02 3.08
CA ALA A 63 -4.94 -3.41 2.69
C ALA A 63 -4.47 -4.22 3.89
N GLU A 64 -4.95 -5.45 3.99
CA GLU A 64 -4.43 -6.44 4.91
C GLU A 64 -3.24 -7.15 4.27
N ILE A 65 -2.11 -7.12 4.97
CA ILE A 65 -0.84 -7.66 4.50
C ILE A 65 -0.32 -8.65 5.53
N GLU A 66 -0.08 -9.89 5.10
CA GLU A 66 0.68 -10.86 5.87
C GLU A 66 2.15 -10.72 5.52
N PHE A 67 3.03 -10.73 6.51
CA PHE A 67 4.46 -10.58 6.33
C PHE A 67 5.20 -11.36 7.42
N ARG A 68 6.48 -11.67 7.19
CA ARG A 68 7.27 -12.47 8.15
C ARG A 68 7.86 -11.65 9.29
N ALA A 69 8.35 -10.46 8.97
CA ALA A 69 8.98 -9.57 9.94
C ALA A 69 9.11 -8.15 9.35
N TRP A 70 9.30 -7.17 10.23
CA TRP A 70 9.86 -5.88 9.88
C TRP A 70 11.39 -6.00 9.73
N SER A 71 11.96 -5.32 8.74
CA SER A 71 13.40 -5.13 8.64
C SER A 71 13.86 -3.95 9.51
N THR A 72 15.16 -3.85 9.75
CA THR A 72 15.78 -2.75 10.50
C THR A 72 15.58 -1.38 9.83
N ASP A 73 15.37 -1.35 8.52
CA ASP A 73 15.04 -0.15 7.75
C ASP A 73 13.52 0.14 7.66
N GLY A 74 12.69 -0.59 8.41
CA GLY A 74 11.24 -0.34 8.50
C GLY A 74 10.46 -0.82 7.28
N LYS A 75 10.91 -1.88 6.59
CA LYS A 75 10.21 -2.50 5.46
C LYS A 75 9.65 -3.88 5.82
N LEU A 76 8.60 -4.29 5.13
CA LEU A 76 8.01 -5.61 5.28
C LEU A 76 8.87 -6.68 4.58
N ARG A 77 9.20 -7.75 5.30
CA ARG A 77 9.89 -8.92 4.73
C ARG A 77 8.89 -9.98 4.28
N HIS A 78 8.99 -10.37 3.01
CA HIS A 78 8.10 -11.33 2.35
C HIS A 78 6.60 -10.99 2.49
N PRO A 79 6.17 -9.77 2.10
CA PRO A 79 4.77 -9.38 2.19
C PRO A 79 3.92 -10.16 1.19
N SER A 80 2.68 -10.46 1.58
CA SER A 80 1.65 -11.10 0.77
C SER A 80 0.31 -10.40 1.02
N TYR A 81 -0.37 -10.03 -0.06
CA TYR A 81 -1.66 -9.36 0.00
C TYR A 81 -2.76 -10.33 0.42
N LYS A 82 -3.60 -9.94 1.39
CA LYS A 82 -4.75 -10.74 1.85
C LYS A 82 -6.09 -10.18 1.43
N GLY A 83 -6.19 -8.87 1.22
CA GLY A 83 -7.43 -8.22 0.78
C GLY A 83 -7.44 -6.73 1.08
N LEU A 84 -8.40 -6.01 0.50
CA LEU A 84 -8.75 -4.67 0.97
C LEU A 84 -9.65 -4.79 2.18
N ARG A 85 -9.44 -3.92 3.16
CA ARG A 85 -10.37 -3.69 4.26
C ARG A 85 -11.44 -2.71 3.80
N GLU A 86 -12.68 -2.98 4.17
CA GLU A 86 -13.79 -2.11 3.82
C GLU A 86 -13.81 -0.89 4.76
N ARG A 87 -14.32 0.26 4.29
CA ARG A 87 -14.38 1.47 5.14
C ARG A 87 -15.17 1.25 6.44
N GLN A 88 -16.21 0.43 6.37
CA GLN A 88 -17.03 0.01 7.50
C GLN A 88 -16.26 -0.77 8.59
N ASP A 89 -15.08 -1.32 8.25
CA ASP A 89 -14.31 -2.14 9.19
C ASP A 89 -13.61 -1.30 10.27
N ASN A 90 -13.70 0.04 10.19
CA ASN A 90 -12.92 1.00 10.99
C ASN A 90 -11.45 0.57 11.10
N ALA A 91 -10.91 0.04 10.00
CA ALA A 91 -9.60 -0.57 9.98
C ALA A 91 -8.56 0.50 10.34
N ASP A 92 -7.80 0.26 11.40
CA ASP A 92 -6.65 1.10 11.73
C ASP A 92 -5.47 0.67 10.84
N VAL A 93 -4.62 1.64 10.52
CA VAL A 93 -3.39 1.39 9.78
C VAL A 93 -2.27 1.25 10.81
N PHE A 94 -1.44 0.23 10.65
CA PHE A 94 -0.29 0.04 11.53
C PHE A 94 0.54 1.32 11.61
N ARG A 95 0.83 1.77 12.84
CA ARG A 95 1.67 2.94 13.09
C ARG A 95 3.08 2.48 13.42
N LEU A 96 4.03 3.04 12.71
CA LEU A 96 5.45 2.90 13.03
C LEU A 96 5.74 3.85 14.20
N ASP A 97 6.15 3.27 15.32
CA ASP A 97 6.73 3.99 16.46
C ASP A 97 8.07 4.65 16.08
#